data_AF-A0A3B0WWM3-F1
#
_entry.id   AF-A0A3B0WWM3-F1
#
_cell.length_a   1.000
_cell.length_b   1.000
_cell.length_c   1.000
_cell.angle_alpha   90.00
_cell.angle_beta   90.00
_cell.angle_gamma   90.00
#
_symmetry.space_group_name_H-M   'P 1'
#
loop_
_entity.id
_entity.type
_entity.pdbx_description
1 polymer ?
#
loop_
_entity_poly.entity_id
_entity_poly.type
_entity_poly.pdbx_seq_one_letter_code
_entity_poly.pdbx_strand_id
1 'polypeptide(L)' 'MIKNNSLSIGDRVRIISTGQEVTVDQVSAYGFSVIRFNSGGTYRFLNTRLEKPLSARPTYNA' A
#
# COMPACT_ATOMS: atom_id res chain seq x y z
N MET A 1 2.93 6.23 18.22
CA MET A 1 3.71 5.26 17.42
C MET A 1 3.24 5.38 15.97
N ILE A 2 3.98 6.08 15.12
CA ILE A 2 3.66 6.14 13.69
C ILE A 2 4.03 4.76 13.13
N LYS A 3 3.02 3.96 12.74
CA LYS A 3 3.29 2.72 12.02
C LYS A 3 3.93 3.12 10.69
N ASN A 4 5.23 2.94 10.58
CA ASN A 4 5.92 3.00 9.31
C ASN A 4 5.39 1.82 8.48
N ASN A 5 4.30 2.04 7.74
CA ASN A 5 3.82 1.12 6.72
C ASN A 5 4.94 1.05 5.67
N SER A 6 5.87 0.12 5.84
CA SER A 6 6.87 -0.19 4.84
C SER A 6 6.15 -0.83 3.66
N LEU A 7 5.77 -0.01 2.70
CA LEU A 7 5.23 -0.47 1.44
C LEU A 7 6.35 -1.13 0.64
N SER A 8 6.04 -2.25 0.01
CA SER A 8 6.93 -2.97 -0.90
C SER A 8 6.31 -3.02 -2.29
N ILE A 9 7.15 -3.09 -3.32
CA ILE A 9 6.68 -3.35 -4.69
C ILE A 9 5.90 -4.67 -4.70
N GLY A 10 4.74 -4.68 -5.35
CA GLY A 10 3.81 -5.79 -5.39
C GLY A 10 2.82 -5.85 -4.21
N ASP A 11 2.96 -4.99 -3.20
CA ASP A 11 1.97 -4.92 -2.12
C ASP A 11 0.59 -4.53 -2.68
N ARG A 12 -0.44 -5.27 -2.27
CA ARG A 12 -1.82 -4.82 -2.41
C ARG A 12 -2.13 -3.86 -1.28
N VAL A 13 -2.53 -2.66 -1.62
CA VAL A 13 -2.87 -1.60 -0.68
C VAL A 13 -4.21 -1.01 -1.03
N ARG A 14 -4.84 -0.35 -0.07
CA ARG A 14 -6.10 0.35 -0.25
C ARG A 14 -5.89 1.85 -0.15
N ILE A 15 -6.47 2.60 -1.06
CA ILE A 15 -6.44 4.07 -1.04
C ILE A 15 -7.45 4.54 0.01
N ILE A 16 -6.99 5.28 1.02
CA ILE A 16 -7.84 5.65 2.16
C ILE A 16 -9.05 6.48 1.73
N SER A 17 -8.89 7.40 0.77
CA SER A 17 -9.96 8.32 0.35
C SER A 17 -11.05 7.67 -0.51
N THR A 18 -10.72 6.63 -1.28
CA THR A 18 -11.66 5.99 -2.22
C THR A 18 -12.04 4.58 -1.80
N GLY A 19 -11.29 3.98 -0.87
CA GLY A 19 -11.44 2.59 -0.49
C GLY A 19 -11.05 1.59 -1.57
N GLN A 20 -10.48 2.03 -2.69
CA GLN A 20 -10.10 1.17 -3.81
C GLN A 20 -8.81 0.40 -3.52
N GLU A 21 -8.80 -0.87 -3.89
CA GLU A 21 -7.61 -1.73 -3.83
C GLU A 21 -6.77 -1.60 -5.09
N VAL A 22 -5.48 -1.43 -4.90
CA VAL A 22 -4.48 -1.19 -5.95
C VAL A 22 -3.18 -1.91 -5.62
N THR A 23 -2.31 -2.06 -6.61
CA THR A 23 -0.99 -2.68 -6.42
C THR A 23 0.09 -1.62 -6.44
N VAL A 24 1.04 -1.71 -5.52
CA VAL A 24 2.25 -0.87 -5.52
C VAL A 24 3.16 -1.33 -6.64
N ASP A 25 3.46 -0.43 -7.57
CA ASP A 25 4.38 -0.67 -8.70
C ASP A 25 5.80 -0.21 -8.36
N GLN A 26 5.93 0.90 -7.63
CA GLN A 26 7.22 1.44 -7.18
C GLN A 26 7.09 2.09 -5.81
N VAL A 27 8.17 2.05 -5.03
CA VAL A 27 8.26 2.70 -3.72
C VAL A 27 9.40 3.70 -3.74
N SER A 28 9.13 4.94 -3.34
CA SER A 28 10.15 5.97 -3.21
C SER A 28 10.63 6.11 -1.77
N ALA A 29 11.92 6.40 -1.61
CA ALA A 29 12.50 6.81 -0.33
C ALA A 29 11.95 8.16 0.18
N TYR A 30 11.29 8.95 -0.69
CA TYR A 30 10.76 10.28 -0.36
C TYR A 30 9.29 10.26 0.11
N GLY A 31 8.79 9.12 0.60
CA GLY A 31 7.47 9.04 1.25
C GLY A 31 6.27 8.96 0.31
N PHE A 32 6.49 8.62 -0.96
CA PHE A 32 5.43 8.33 -1.92
C PHE A 32 5.65 6.98 -2.60
N SER A 33 4.58 6.43 -3.14
CA SER A 33 4.59 5.21 -3.94
C SER A 33 3.84 5.45 -5.24
N VAL A 34 4.23 4.70 -6.25
CA VAL A 34 3.52 4.62 -7.51
C VAL A 34 2.64 3.38 -7.45
N ILE A 35 1.36 3.54 -7.74
CA ILE A 35 0.37 2.46 -7.75
C ILE A 35 -0.17 2.23 -9.15
N ARG A 36 -0.55 0.99 -9.43
CA ARG A 36 -1.21 0.59 -10.67
C ARG A 36 -2.64 0.15 -10.37
N PHE A 37 -3.59 0.72 -11.11
CA PHE A 37 -5.00 0.33 -11.04
C PHE A 37 -5.27 -0.87 -11.96
N ASN A 38 -6.21 -1.72 -11.57
CA ASN A 38 -6.64 -2.85 -12.41
C ASN A 38 -7.31 -2.39 -13.71
N SER A 39 -7.96 -1.21 -13.68
CA SER A 39 -8.52 -0.55 -14.87
C SER A 39 -7.45 0.01 -15.82
N GLY A 40 -6.17 -0.10 -15.47
CA GLY A 40 -5.07 0.56 -16.14
C GLY A 40 -4.76 1.93 -15.56
N GLY A 41 -3.60 2.47 -15.91
CA GLY A 41 -3.08 3.73 -15.40
C GLY A 41 -2.23 3.59 -14.14
N THR A 42 -1.26 4.48 -14.03
CA THR A 42 -0.23 4.48 -12.99
C THR A 42 -0.19 5.86 -12.34
N TYR A 43 -0.30 5.91 -11.01
CA TYR A 43 -0.47 7.16 -10.26
C TYR A 43 0.44 7.23 -9.05
N ARG A 44 0.86 8.45 -8.68
CA ARG A 44 1.67 8.72 -7.50
C ARG A 44 0.79 9.06 -6.31
N PHE A 45 1.01 8.39 -5.19
CA PHE A 45 0.31 8.62 -3.93
C PHE A 45 1.30 8.77 -2.79
N LEU A 46 1.01 9.65 -1.83
CA LEU A 46 1.73 9.70 -0.56
C LEU A 46 1.48 8.40 0.20
N ASN A 47 2.51 7.85 0.83
CA ASN A 47 2.39 6.59 1.58
C ASN A 47 1.37 6.68 2.72
N THR A 48 1.17 7.88 3.28
CA THR A 48 0.16 8.17 4.31
C THR A 48 -1.29 8.09 3.81
N ARG A 49 -1.50 8.03 2.48
CA ARG A 49 -2.82 7.86 1.85
C ARG A 49 -3.11 6.41 1.47
N LEU A 50 -2.18 5.50 1.75
CA LEU A 50 -2.27 4.09 1.43
C LEU A 50 -2.28 3.27 2.71
N GLU A 51 -3.26 2.39 2.85
CA GLU A 51 -3.31 1.41 3.92
C GLU A 51 -2.95 0.03 3.38
N LYS A 52 -1.97 -0.63 3.99
CA LYS A 52 -1.78 -2.06 3.77
C LYS A 52 -2.89 -2.78 4.56
N PRO A 53 -3.80 -3.53 3.91
CA PRO A 53 -4.72 -4.36 4.64
C PRO A 53 -3.89 -5.27 5.53
N LEU A 54 -4.26 -5.37 6.81
CA LEU A 54 -3.61 -6.26 7.76
C LEU A 54 -3.86 -7.70 7.29
N SER A 55 -3.03 -8.20 6.39
CA SER A 55 -2.97 -9.62 6.08
C SER A 55 -2.73 -10.33 7.41
N ALA A 56 -3.58 -11.33 7.66
CA ALA A 56 -3.80 -12.00 8.92
C ALA A 56 -2.53 -12.10 9.77
N ARG A 57 -2.67 -11.74 11.05
CA ARG A 57 -1.69 -12.04 12.10
C ARG A 57 -1.11 -13.42 11.83
N PRO A 58 0.22 -13.63 11.83
CA PRO A 58 0.74 -14.97 11.92
C PRO A 58 0.15 -15.56 13.21
N THR A 59 -0.77 -16.51 13.08
CA THR A 59 -1.15 -17.39 14.16
C THR A 59 0.11 -18.16 14.53
N TYR A 60 0.88 -17.60 15.47
CA TYR A 60 1.81 -18.39 16.24
C TYR A 60 0.95 -19.35 17.05
N ASN A 61 0.78 -20.57 16.55
CA ASN A 61 0.31 -21.68 17.36
C ASN A 61 1.37 -21.88 18.45
N ALA A 62 1.02 -21.50 19.68
CA ALA A 62 1.76 -21.82 20.89
C ALA A 62 1.47 -23.26 21.31
#